data_AF-A0A8J6VXD4-F1
#
_entry.id   AF-A0A8J6VXD4-F1
#
_cell.length_a   1.000
_cell.length_b   1.000
_cell.length_c   1.000
_cell.angle_alpha   90.00
_cell.angle_beta   90.00
_cell.angle_gamma   90.00
#
_symmetry.space_group_name_H-M   'P 1'
#
loop_
_entity.id
_entity.type
_entity.pdbx_description
1 polymer ?
#
loop_
_entity_poly.entity_id
_entity_poly.type
_entity_poly.pdbx_seq_one_letter_code
_entity_poly.pdbx_strand_id
1 'polypeptide(L)'
;MQLKLTRVGGWVNPFCCPICDQRYPLQPFSIIATLYSDSGVGWGEVCPRCYSLSAEQIRHKLIHKAQLETRIAQQTAALAQEPVHKPSLEQEFQLYREHSHD
;
A
#
# COMPACT_ATOMS: atom_id res chain seq x y z
N MET A 1 -18.22 0.22 12.70
CA MET A 1 -16.83 0.70 12.64
C MET A 1 -16.85 2.18 12.32
N GLN A 2 -16.67 3.03 13.33
CA GLN A 2 -16.38 4.44 13.13
C GLN A 2 -14.85 4.63 13.10
N LEU A 3 -14.40 5.61 12.34
CA LEU A 3 -12.99 5.95 12.22
C LEU A 3 -12.84 7.38 12.68
N LYS A 4 -11.83 7.63 13.52
CA LYS A 4 -11.63 8.94 14.15
C LYS A 4 -10.30 9.53 13.70
N LEU A 5 -10.32 10.79 13.26
CA LEU A 5 -9.13 11.55 12.89
C LEU A 5 -8.78 12.51 14.01
N THR A 6 -7.58 12.39 14.56
CA THR A 6 -7.09 13.27 15.63
C THR A 6 -5.88 14.05 15.13
N ARG A 7 -5.89 15.39 15.24
CA ARG A 7 -4.81 16.26 14.77
C ARG A 7 -3.56 16.14 15.66
N VAL A 8 -2.38 15.98 15.07
CA VAL A 8 -1.11 15.82 15.81
C VAL A 8 0.00 16.69 15.18
N GLY A 9 0.82 17.35 15.99
CA GLY A 9 2.05 18.03 15.55
C GLY A 9 3.23 17.04 15.60
N GLY A 10 3.81 16.72 14.45
CA GLY A 10 4.56 15.47 14.22
C GLY A 10 6.09 15.51 14.37
N TRP A 11 6.73 14.35 14.09
CA TRP A 11 8.18 14.15 13.86
C TRP A 11 8.50 12.88 13.00
N VAL A 12 9.40 13.07 12.02
CA VAL A 12 10.38 12.16 11.35
C VAL A 12 10.05 10.68 11.02
N ASN A 13 9.33 10.42 9.91
CA ASN A 13 9.63 9.37 8.90
C ASN A 13 8.85 9.64 7.59
N PRO A 14 9.24 9.17 6.38
CA PRO A 14 8.36 9.23 5.22
C PRO A 14 7.13 8.36 5.50
N PHE A 15 5.96 8.99 5.54
CA PHE A 15 4.75 8.34 6.00
C PHE A 15 3.86 7.90 4.80
N CYS A 16 3.26 6.71 4.91
CA CYS A 16 2.34 6.15 3.92
C CYS A 16 0.88 6.36 4.37
N CYS A 17 0.13 7.23 3.69
CA CYS A 17 -1.26 7.49 4.05
C CYS A 17 -2.11 6.19 3.99
N PRO A 18 -2.74 5.73 5.09
CA PRO A 18 -3.46 4.46 5.10
C PRO A 18 -4.70 4.46 4.22
N ILE A 19 -5.16 5.64 3.77
CA ILE A 19 -6.34 5.86 2.93
C ILE A 19 -6.01 5.85 1.42
N CYS A 20 -4.82 6.31 1.01
CA CYS A 20 -4.46 6.43 -0.41
C CYS A 20 -3.14 5.76 -0.80
N ASP A 21 -2.42 5.19 0.17
CA ASP A 21 -1.11 4.51 0.05
C ASP A 21 -0.01 5.32 -0.61
N GLN A 22 -0.22 6.63 -0.75
CA GLN A 22 0.81 7.53 -1.24
C GLN A 22 1.84 7.77 -0.12
N ARG A 23 3.11 7.68 -0.51
CA ARG A 23 4.25 8.11 0.32
C ARG A 23 4.38 9.61 0.22
N TYR A 24 4.34 10.28 1.35
CA TYR A 24 4.54 11.72 1.40
C TYR A 24 5.95 12.04 1.88
N PRO A 25 6.66 12.98 1.20
CA PRO A 25 7.95 13.43 1.68
C PRO A 25 7.77 14.14 3.03
N LEU A 26 8.81 14.04 3.85
CA LEU A 26 8.92 14.70 5.15
C LEU A 26 8.92 16.22 4.98
N GLN A 27 7.74 16.80 4.86
CA GLN A 27 7.54 18.24 4.91
C GLN A 27 6.60 18.59 6.07
N PRO A 28 6.84 19.71 6.77
CA PRO A 28 6.12 20.09 8.00
C PRO A 28 4.60 20.26 7.84
N PHE A 29 4.08 20.23 6.60
CA PHE A 29 2.66 20.36 6.28
C PHE A 29 2.05 19.09 5.65
N SER A 30 2.77 17.96 5.65
CA SER A 30 2.34 16.71 5.00
C SER A 30 1.45 15.82 5.87
N ILE A 31 1.33 16.10 7.17
CA ILE A 31 0.57 15.32 8.15
C ILE A 31 -0.45 16.23 8.82
N ILE A 32 -1.74 15.87 8.79
CA ILE A 32 -2.80 16.65 9.45
C ILE A 32 -3.41 15.89 10.63
N ALA A 33 -3.57 14.57 10.53
CA ALA A 33 -4.26 13.80 11.55
C ALA A 33 -3.77 12.35 11.61
N THR A 34 -4.08 11.64 12.68
CA THR A 34 -3.89 10.20 12.81
C THR A 34 -5.23 9.49 12.77
N LEU A 35 -5.31 8.40 12.02
CA LEU A 35 -6.47 7.54 11.91
C LEU A 35 -6.49 6.55 13.07
N TYR A 36 -7.59 6.53 13.83
CA TYR A 36 -7.84 5.57 14.89
C TYR A 36 -9.05 4.70 14.56
N SER A 37 -8.96 3.45 14.97
CA SER A 37 -10.11 2.55 15.07
C SER A 37 -10.92 2.79 16.33
N ASP A 38 -12.13 2.22 16.39
CA ASP A 38 -13.01 2.25 17.56
C ASP A 38 -12.34 1.64 18.82
N SER A 39 -11.39 0.72 18.65
CA SER A 39 -10.60 0.13 19.76
C SER A 39 -9.42 0.98 20.21
N GLY A 40 -9.23 2.18 19.64
CA GLY A 40 -8.14 3.08 19.98
C GLY A 40 -6.80 2.72 19.34
N VAL A 41 -6.73 1.68 18.51
CA VAL A 41 -5.53 1.34 17.74
C VAL A 41 -5.33 2.40 16.65
N GLY A 42 -4.13 3.00 16.62
CA GLY A 42 -3.70 3.94 15.59
C GLY A 42 -3.27 3.22 14.32
N TRP A 43 -3.87 3.59 13.19
CA TRP A 43 -3.60 3.05 11.85
C TRP A 43 -2.61 3.90 11.04
N GLY A 44 -2.10 4.96 11.66
CA GLY A 44 -1.11 5.86 11.08
C GLY A 44 -1.69 7.24 10.71
N GLU A 45 -0.81 8.09 10.21
CA GLU A 45 -1.05 9.48 9.87
C GLU A 45 -1.85 9.65 8.56
N VAL A 46 -2.46 10.80 8.34
CA VAL A 46 -3.35 11.06 7.21
C VAL A 46 -2.90 12.34 6.54
N CYS A 47 -2.70 12.25 5.22
CA CYS A 47 -2.23 13.36 4.42
C CYS A 47 -3.32 14.44 4.25
N PRO A 48 -2.94 15.69 3.94
CA PRO A 48 -3.86 16.81 3.75
C PRO A 48 -5.02 16.53 2.79
N ARG A 49 -4.72 15.85 1.69
CA ARG A 49 -5.71 15.53 0.67
C ARG A 49 -6.79 14.60 1.22
N CYS A 50 -6.39 13.55 1.94
CA CYS A 50 -7.33 12.58 2.51
C CYS A 50 -8.07 13.15 3.72
N TYR A 51 -7.44 14.04 4.49
CA TYR A 51 -8.10 14.75 5.59
C TYR A 51 -9.26 15.64 5.11
N SER A 52 -9.14 16.20 3.90
CA SER A 52 -10.16 17.07 3.32
C SER A 52 -11.36 16.32 2.70
N LEU A 53 -11.33 14.98 2.71
CA LEU A 53 -12.41 14.14 2.16
C LEU A 53 -13.55 13.98 3.17
N SER A 54 -14.76 13.72 2.64
CA SER A 54 -15.89 13.34 3.50
C SER A 54 -15.68 11.95 4.10
N ALA A 55 -16.34 11.66 5.22
CA ALA A 55 -16.30 10.35 5.85
C ALA A 55 -16.73 9.22 4.90
N GLU A 56 -17.68 9.48 4.00
CA GLU A 56 -18.13 8.52 2.99
C GLU A 56 -17.04 8.24 1.94
N GLN A 57 -16.35 9.28 1.46
CA GLN A 57 -15.24 9.13 0.52
C GLN A 57 -14.06 8.37 1.13
N ILE A 58 -13.74 8.65 2.40
CA ILE A 58 -12.71 7.91 3.15
C ILE A 58 -13.12 6.44 3.26
N ARG A 59 -14.37 6.16 3.63
CA ARG A 59 -14.90 4.80 3.73
C ARG A 59 -14.84 4.06 2.39
N HIS A 60 -15.26 4.71 1.30
CA HIS A 60 -15.17 4.14 -0.05
C HIS A 60 -13.73 3.73 -0.37
N LYS A 61 -12.76 4.63 -0.18
CA LYS A 61 -11.34 4.35 -0.46
C LYS A 61 -10.81 3.16 0.34
N LEU A 62 -11.14 3.09 1.63
CA LEU A 62 -10.74 1.97 2.49
C LEU A 62 -11.36 0.64 2.06
N ILE A 63 -12.64 0.62 1.68
CA ILE A 63 -13.30 -0.58 1.15
C ILE A 63 -12.63 -1.03 -0.16
N HIS A 64 -12.42 -0.11 -1.09
CA HIS A 64 -11.76 -0.41 -2.36
C HIS A 64 -10.35 -0.98 -2.14
N LYS A 65 -9.58 -0.39 -1.21
CA LYS A 65 -8.26 -0.88 -0.83
C LYS A 65 -8.32 -2.30 -0.26
N ALA A 66 -9.21 -2.57 0.69
CA ALA A 66 -9.36 -3.90 1.27
C ALA A 66 -9.71 -4.96 0.20
N GLN A 67 -10.54 -4.59 -0.78
CA GLN A 67 -10.85 -5.48 -1.92
C GLN A 67 -9.62 -5.73 -2.81
N LEU A 68 -8.84 -4.70 -3.12
CA LEU A 68 -7.62 -4.82 -3.91
C LEU A 68 -6.59 -5.70 -3.20
N GLU A 69 -6.34 -5.46 -1.91
CA GLU A 69 -5.42 -6.26 -1.09
C GLU A 69 -5.85 -7.72 -1.03
N THR A 70 -7.16 -7.99 -0.88
CA THR A 70 -7.69 -9.36 -0.90
C THR A 70 -7.40 -10.05 -2.24
N ARG A 71 -7.60 -9.35 -3.36
CA ARG A 71 -7.30 -9.91 -4.70
C ARG A 71 -5.80 -10.17 -4.88
N ILE A 72 -4.94 -9.24 -4.48
CA ILE A 72 -3.49 -9.41 -4.55
C ILE A 72 -3.05 -10.59 -3.67
N ALA A 73 -3.61 -10.73 -2.48
CA ALA A 73 -3.32 -11.85 -1.59
C ALA A 73 -3.73 -13.19 -2.23
N GLN A 74 -4.90 -13.25 -2.89
CA GLN A 74 -5.34 -14.44 -3.62
C GLN A 74 -4.42 -14.77 -4.81
N GLN A 75 -4.04 -13.77 -5.61
CA GLN A 75 -3.12 -13.96 -6.74
C GLN A 75 -1.74 -14.42 -6.27
N THR A 76 -1.20 -13.79 -5.23
CA THR A 76 0.08 -14.18 -4.63
C THR A 76 0.02 -15.59 -4.07
N ALA A 77 -1.08 -15.98 -3.43
CA ALA A 77 -1.27 -17.33 -2.93
C ALA A 77 -1.39 -18.39 -4.04
N ALA A 78 -1.95 -18.02 -5.20
CA ALA A 78 -1.98 -18.89 -6.37
C ALA A 78 -0.57 -19.07 -6.96
N LEU A 79 0.19 -17.98 -7.14
CA LEU A 79 1.58 -18.03 -7.61
C LEU A 79 2.47 -18.85 -6.67
N ALA A 80 2.25 -18.80 -5.37
CA ALA A 80 3.01 -19.57 -4.39
C ALA A 80 2.79 -21.10 -4.52
N GLN A 81 1.72 -21.54 -5.19
CA GLN A 81 1.45 -22.96 -5.46
C GLN A 81 2.02 -23.43 -6.80
N GLU A 82 2.46 -22.51 -7.67
CA GLU A 82 3.06 -22.89 -8.94
C GLU A 82 4.47 -23.49 -8.73
N PRO A 83 4.81 -24.58 -9.43
CA PRO A 83 6.14 -25.18 -9.32
C PRO A 83 7.19 -24.22 -9.86
N VAL A 84 8.12 -23.81 -8.99
CA VAL A 84 9.25 -22.97 -9.38
C VAL A 84 10.30 -23.82 -10.10
N HIS A 85 10.34 -23.73 -11.44
CA HIS A 85 11.40 -24.36 -12.23
C HIS A 85 12.59 -23.42 -12.37
N LYS A 86 13.71 -23.75 -11.71
CA LYS A 86 14.98 -23.05 -11.92
C LYS A 86 15.68 -23.64 -13.15
N PRO A 87 15.91 -22.87 -14.22
CA PRO A 87 16.63 -23.38 -15.39
C PRO A 87 18.09 -23.76 -15.05
N SER A 88 18.67 -24.68 -15.81
CA SER A 88 20.11 -24.95 -15.75
C SER A 88 20.91 -23.81 -16.39
N LEU A 89 22.21 -23.73 -16.11
CA LEU A 89 23.12 -22.77 -16.73
C LEU A 89 23.05 -22.84 -18.27
N GLU A 90 23.02 -24.05 -18.85
CA GLU A 90 22.93 -24.25 -20.29
C GLU A 90 21.62 -23.71 -20.88
N GLN A 91 20.50 -23.89 -20.17
CA GLN A 91 19.20 -23.37 -20.58
C GLN A 91 19.16 -21.83 -20.51
N GLU A 92 19.78 -21.22 -19.50
CA GLU A 92 19.93 -19.77 -19.39
C GLU A 92 20.78 -19.20 -20.53
N PHE A 93 21.91 -19.83 -20.86
CA PHE A 93 22.77 -19.41 -21.98
C PHE A 93 22.08 -19.54 -23.34
N GLN A 94 21.21 -20.54 -23.50
CA GLN A 94 20.45 -20.73 -24.74
C GLN A 94 19.38 -19.64 -24.92
N LEU A 95 18.64 -19.31 -23.86
CA LEU A 95 17.66 -18.21 -23.86
C LEU A 95 18.32 -16.87 -24.18
N TYR A 96 19.48 -16.59 -23.59
CA TYR A 96 20.20 -15.35 -23.86
C TYR A 96 20.60 -15.23 -25.33
N ARG A 97 21.08 -16.32 -25.94
CA ARG A 97 21.44 -16.37 -27.37
C ARG A 97 20.25 -16.14 -28.30
N GLU A 98 19.08 -16.67 -27.94
CA GLU A 98 17.85 -16.52 -28.74
C GLU A 98 17.29 -15.09 -28.69
N HIS A 99 17.47 -14.37 -27.58
CA HIS A 99 16.97 -13.00 -27.40
C HIS A 99 17.97 -11.90 -27.79
N SER A 100 19.21 -12.26 -28.19
CA SER A 100 20.24 -11.29 -28.59
C SER A 100 20.37 -11.13 -30.12
N HIS A 101 19.37 -11.61 -30.87
CA HIS A 101 19.24 -11.45 -32.32
C HIS A 101 18.13 -10.48 -32.75
N ASP A 102 17.55 -9.71 -31.82
CA ASP A 102 16.71 -8.52 -32.09
C ASP A 102 17.51 -7.22 -31.82
#